data_AF-A0AAJ0DVG6-F1
#
_entry.id   AF-A0AAJ0DVG6-F1
#
_cell.length_a   1.000
_cell.length_b   1.000
_cell.length_c   1.000
_cell.angle_alpha   90.00
_cell.angle_beta   90.00
_cell.angle_gamma   90.00
#
_symmetry.space_group_name_H-M   'P 1'
#
loop_
_entity.id
_entity.type
_entity.pdbx_description
1 polymer ?
#
loop_
_entity_poly.entity_id
_entity_poly.type
_entity_poly.pdbx_seq_one_letter_code
_entity_poly.pdbx_strand_id
1 'polypeptide(L)'
;LKVCSSPRSTFYNNQLVNLVFHPSNYSQDFSISSANMASWDDRTVTNEHLLPYVDSSTAQPDIKAALQTLPFERNVFKLLANSNVFFKPFMNLLSSAWSEQRQIRSTDWQLIVLRTAATLNAPYEWDVNEPVARIFGFTEDQFAALRKAHEPLPEGLFTARQRLLGRIVTTLGRENKVEEDTIVEAKKTFSDEEITEIFYVQGIYSFLARFMNSARIDFDEPIPGLEDQLRKFNAKTIEKEKQYVD
;
A
#
# COMPACT_ATOMS: atom_id res chain seq x y z
N LEU A 1 -20.89 53.32 -36.84
CA LEU A 1 -21.48 52.22 -37.62
C LEU A 1 -20.77 50.91 -37.23
N LYS A 2 -21.54 49.94 -36.66
CA LYS A 2 -21.38 48.46 -36.60
C LYS A 2 -20.04 47.88 -36.06
N VAL A 3 -19.95 47.13 -34.95
CA VAL A 3 -20.54 45.83 -34.53
C VAL A 3 -20.17 44.63 -35.43
N CYS A 4 -19.48 43.64 -34.81
CA CYS A 4 -19.32 42.20 -35.16
C CYS A 4 -18.59 41.85 -36.48
N SER A 5 -17.87 40.75 -36.66
CA SER A 5 -17.72 39.46 -35.94
C SER A 5 -16.55 38.69 -36.58
N SER A 6 -15.79 37.91 -35.80
CA SER A 6 -14.94 36.82 -36.32
C SER A 6 -15.68 35.50 -36.07
N PRO A 7 -15.88 34.62 -37.07
CA PRO A 7 -16.57 33.35 -36.88
C PRO A 7 -15.61 32.23 -36.46
N ARG A 8 -15.97 31.54 -35.36
CA ARG A 8 -15.59 30.15 -35.10
C ARG A 8 -16.50 29.21 -35.91
N SER A 9 -15.92 28.17 -36.50
CA SER A 9 -16.56 26.85 -36.72
C SER A 9 -15.46 25.83 -37.03
N THR A 10 -15.02 24.97 -36.11
CA THR A 10 -15.57 23.66 -35.71
C THR A 10 -15.74 22.64 -36.83
N PHE A 11 -14.82 21.67 -36.91
CA PHE A 11 -15.11 20.27 -37.23
C PHE A 11 -14.03 19.39 -36.58
N TYR A 12 -14.30 18.88 -35.37
CA TYR A 12 -13.68 17.65 -34.87
C TYR A 12 -14.81 16.69 -34.55
N ASN A 13 -14.73 15.52 -35.17
CA ASN A 13 -15.68 14.40 -35.09
C ASN A 13 -15.80 13.90 -33.64
N ASN A 14 -17.00 14.01 -33.06
CA ASN A 14 -17.40 13.25 -31.88
C ASN A 14 -18.35 12.13 -32.33
N GLN A 15 -17.85 10.91 -32.47
CA GLN A 15 -18.70 9.73 -32.43
C GLN A 15 -18.85 9.32 -30.97
N LEU A 16 -19.88 9.85 -30.30
CA LEU A 16 -20.38 9.29 -29.06
C LEU A 16 -21.34 8.15 -29.40
N VAL A 17 -20.93 6.92 -29.06
CA VAL A 17 -21.80 5.74 -29.09
C VAL A 17 -22.76 5.83 -27.92
N ASN A 18 -24.05 6.07 -28.20
CA ASN A 18 -25.11 5.99 -27.21
C ASN A 18 -25.38 4.51 -26.87
N LEU A 19 -24.92 4.04 -25.71
CA LEU A 19 -25.39 2.79 -25.12
C LEU A 19 -26.60 3.10 -24.22
N VAL A 20 -27.77 2.69 -24.70
CA VAL A 20 -29.03 2.72 -23.94
C VAL A 20 -29.01 1.57 -22.93
N PHE A 21 -28.90 1.89 -21.63
CA PHE A 21 -29.07 0.90 -20.56
C PHE A 21 -30.56 0.57 -20.38
N HIS A 22 -30.92 -0.71 -20.50
CA HIS A 22 -32.19 -1.24 -20.02
C HIS A 22 -32.00 -1.79 -18.60
N PRO A 23 -32.86 -1.44 -17.63
CA PRO A 23 -32.80 -2.04 -16.30
C PRO A 23 -33.38 -3.45 -16.38
N SER A 24 -32.54 -4.47 -16.19
CA SER A 24 -33.00 -5.84 -15.96
C SER A 24 -33.05 -6.10 -14.46
N ASN A 25 -34.21 -6.56 -14.00
CA ASN A 25 -34.45 -7.02 -12.64
C ASN A 25 -33.60 -8.26 -12.36
N TYR A 26 -32.53 -8.10 -11.57
CA TYR A 26 -31.85 -9.21 -10.92
C TYR A 26 -31.80 -8.94 -9.42
N SER A 27 -32.87 -9.31 -8.74
CA SER A 27 -32.82 -9.64 -7.31
C SER A 27 -32.40 -11.11 -7.20
N GLN A 28 -31.10 -11.36 -7.29
CA GLN A 28 -30.52 -12.56 -6.70
C GLN A 28 -29.89 -12.13 -5.37
N ASP A 29 -30.39 -12.69 -4.29
CA ASP A 29 -29.71 -12.70 -3.00
C ASP A 29 -28.36 -13.40 -3.18
N PHE A 30 -27.34 -12.62 -3.52
CA PHE A 30 -25.96 -13.03 -3.30
C PHE A 30 -25.76 -13.01 -1.78
N SER A 31 -26.07 -14.13 -1.11
CA SER A 31 -25.27 -14.47 0.05
C SER A 31 -23.86 -14.69 -0.49
N ILE A 32 -23.06 -13.62 -0.52
CA ILE A 32 -21.62 -13.73 -0.68
C ILE A 32 -21.23 -14.58 0.53
N SER A 33 -21.13 -15.90 0.31
CA SER A 33 -20.33 -16.77 1.16
C SER A 33 -19.08 -15.97 1.45
N SER A 34 -18.75 -15.78 2.73
CA SER A 34 -17.50 -15.19 3.19
C SER A 34 -16.37 -16.05 2.66
N ALA A 35 -16.13 -15.95 1.35
CA ALA A 35 -15.25 -16.80 0.59
C ALA A 35 -13.88 -16.60 1.20
N ASN A 36 -13.25 -17.73 1.50
CA ASN A 36 -12.02 -17.85 2.23
C ASN A 36 -10.95 -17.02 1.52
N MET A 37 -10.73 -15.80 1.99
CA MET A 37 -9.69 -14.89 1.54
C MET A 37 -8.70 -14.73 2.68
N ALA A 38 -7.51 -14.19 2.41
CA ALA A 38 -6.65 -13.70 3.47
C ALA A 38 -7.47 -12.85 4.46
N SER A 39 -7.54 -13.31 5.70
CA SER A 39 -8.31 -12.66 6.77
C SER A 39 -7.38 -12.43 7.97
N TRP A 40 -7.83 -11.63 8.93
CA TRP A 40 -7.02 -11.32 10.10
C TRP A 40 -6.74 -12.52 11.00
N ASP A 41 -7.63 -13.51 10.98
CA ASP A 41 -7.66 -14.63 11.94
C ASP A 41 -7.54 -16.01 11.27
N ASP A 42 -7.61 -16.07 9.93
CA ASP A 42 -7.46 -17.30 9.15
C ASP A 42 -6.43 -17.10 8.02
N ARG A 43 -5.39 -17.93 8.06
CA ARG A 43 -4.27 -17.94 7.10
C ARG A 43 -4.30 -19.13 6.14
N THR A 44 -5.40 -19.86 6.08
CA THR A 44 -5.54 -21.01 5.18
C THR A 44 -5.31 -20.58 3.74
N VAL A 45 -4.39 -21.26 3.04
CA VAL A 45 -4.16 -21.06 1.60
C VAL A 45 -5.25 -21.81 0.83
N THR A 46 -6.00 -21.08 0.02
CA THR A 46 -7.20 -21.57 -0.65
C THR A 46 -6.97 -21.84 -2.13
N ASN A 47 -6.02 -21.11 -2.74
CA ASN A 47 -5.83 -21.04 -4.18
C ASN A 47 -7.09 -20.55 -4.92
N GLU A 48 -7.94 -19.75 -4.26
CA GLU A 48 -9.14 -19.12 -4.84
C GLU A 48 -8.87 -17.68 -5.34
N HIS A 49 -7.59 -17.29 -5.48
CA HIS A 49 -7.17 -16.01 -6.03
C HIS A 49 -7.70 -15.81 -7.47
N LEU A 50 -8.15 -14.59 -7.78
CA LEU A 50 -8.86 -14.28 -9.05
C LEU A 50 -7.93 -14.02 -10.24
N LEU A 51 -6.65 -13.81 -9.98
CA LEU A 51 -5.60 -13.65 -10.99
C LEU A 51 -4.50 -14.68 -10.73
N PRO A 52 -3.86 -15.26 -11.75
CA PRO A 52 -2.87 -16.31 -11.53
C PRO A 52 -1.59 -15.74 -10.90
N TYR A 53 -0.87 -16.56 -10.14
CA TYR A 53 0.49 -16.22 -9.72
C TYR A 53 1.46 -16.50 -10.87
N VAL A 54 2.20 -15.48 -11.31
CA VAL A 54 3.27 -15.66 -12.30
C VAL A 54 4.45 -16.41 -11.66
N ASP A 55 4.86 -17.50 -12.30
CA ASP A 55 6.02 -18.29 -11.90
C ASP A 55 7.32 -17.67 -12.45
N SER A 56 8.22 -17.26 -11.56
CA SER A 56 9.51 -16.66 -11.91
C SER A 56 10.43 -17.62 -12.68
N SER A 57 10.22 -18.94 -12.59
CA SER A 57 11.01 -19.95 -13.29
C SER A 57 10.75 -19.97 -14.79
N THR A 58 9.56 -19.54 -15.21
CA THR A 58 9.12 -19.51 -16.62
C THR A 58 8.89 -18.10 -17.16
N ALA A 59 8.97 -17.07 -16.31
CA ALA A 59 8.80 -15.67 -16.70
C ALA A 59 9.92 -15.15 -17.62
N GLN A 60 9.61 -14.10 -18.38
CA GLN A 60 10.61 -13.38 -19.19
C GLN A 60 11.74 -12.83 -18.30
N PRO A 61 12.99 -12.71 -18.80
CA PRO A 61 14.15 -12.38 -17.97
C PRO A 61 14.00 -11.10 -17.14
N ASP A 62 13.36 -10.07 -17.68
CA ASP A 62 13.12 -8.80 -17.02
C ASP A 62 12.01 -8.86 -15.96
N ILE A 63 10.95 -9.64 -16.19
CA ILE A 63 9.90 -9.94 -15.20
C ILE A 63 10.48 -10.78 -14.07
N LYS A 64 11.29 -11.81 -14.39
CA LYS A 64 12.01 -12.62 -13.42
C LYS A 64 12.91 -11.76 -12.54
N ALA A 65 13.70 -10.86 -13.13
CA ALA A 65 14.55 -9.94 -12.38
C ALA A 65 13.74 -9.07 -11.41
N ALA A 66 12.59 -8.54 -11.85
CA ALA A 66 11.71 -7.75 -11.00
C ALA A 66 11.06 -8.58 -9.87
N LEU A 67 10.65 -9.83 -10.13
CA LEU A 67 10.14 -10.77 -9.11
C LEU A 67 11.21 -11.11 -8.05
N GLN A 68 12.48 -11.07 -8.42
CA GLN A 68 13.63 -11.41 -7.59
C GLN A 68 14.34 -10.18 -7.00
N THR A 69 13.65 -9.03 -6.93
CA THR A 69 14.18 -7.80 -6.31
C THR A 69 14.48 -7.99 -4.82
N LEU A 70 13.65 -8.77 -4.13
CA LEU A 70 13.86 -9.19 -2.74
C LEU A 70 14.57 -10.55 -2.71
N PRO A 71 15.28 -10.91 -1.61
CA PRO A 71 15.95 -12.21 -1.48
C PRO A 71 14.97 -13.40 -1.39
N PHE A 72 13.68 -13.14 -1.37
CA PHE A 72 12.58 -14.10 -1.32
C PHE A 72 11.43 -13.60 -2.19
N GLU A 73 10.56 -14.51 -2.61
CA GLU A 73 9.38 -14.16 -3.39
C GLU A 73 8.17 -13.87 -2.49
N ARG A 74 7.22 -13.11 -3.04
CA ARG A 74 5.95 -12.76 -2.42
C ARG A 74 4.83 -12.88 -3.44
N ASN A 75 3.70 -13.44 -3.03
CA ASN A 75 2.51 -13.62 -3.84
C ASN A 75 2.02 -12.28 -4.44
N VAL A 76 2.16 -11.16 -3.72
CA VAL A 76 1.80 -9.84 -4.26
C VAL A 76 2.58 -9.49 -5.53
N PHE A 77 3.88 -9.80 -5.60
CA PHE A 77 4.67 -9.54 -6.80
C PHE A 77 4.31 -10.49 -7.94
N LYS A 78 4.01 -11.76 -7.62
CA LYS A 78 3.52 -12.73 -8.60
C LYS A 78 2.19 -12.31 -9.22
N LEU A 79 1.29 -11.69 -8.46
CA LEU A 79 0.05 -11.15 -9.01
C LEU A 79 0.29 -9.91 -9.87
N LEU A 80 1.09 -8.95 -9.40
CA LEU A 80 1.37 -7.72 -10.15
C LEU A 80 2.09 -8.02 -11.47
N ALA A 81 2.92 -9.07 -11.50
CA ALA A 81 3.64 -9.54 -12.68
C ALA A 81 2.74 -9.99 -13.83
N ASN A 82 1.43 -10.20 -13.62
CA ASN A 82 0.48 -10.41 -14.73
C ASN A 82 0.47 -9.24 -15.72
N SER A 83 0.83 -8.04 -15.27
CA SER A 83 0.93 -6.86 -16.12
C SER A 83 2.38 -6.55 -16.46
N ASN A 84 2.91 -7.17 -17.53
CA ASN A 84 4.31 -7.00 -17.95
C ASN A 84 4.73 -5.53 -18.16
N VAL A 85 3.80 -4.67 -18.61
CA VAL A 85 4.07 -3.25 -18.86
C VAL A 85 4.15 -2.45 -17.57
N PHE A 86 3.25 -2.68 -16.61
CA PHE A 86 3.18 -1.89 -15.38
C PHE A 86 4.08 -2.43 -14.28
N PHE A 87 4.33 -3.74 -14.23
CA PHE A 87 5.03 -4.38 -13.13
C PHE A 87 6.45 -3.83 -12.94
N LYS A 88 7.24 -3.72 -14.01
CA LYS A 88 8.63 -3.25 -13.91
C LYS A 88 8.72 -1.79 -13.43
N PRO A 89 8.01 -0.81 -14.04
CA PRO A 89 7.98 0.56 -13.50
C PRO A 89 7.45 0.63 -12.07
N PHE A 90 6.45 -0.18 -11.72
CA PHE A 90 5.92 -0.22 -10.36
C PHE A 90 6.95 -0.75 -9.37
N MET A 91 7.69 -1.81 -9.68
CA MET A 91 8.75 -2.33 -8.82
C MET A 91 9.88 -1.32 -8.63
N ASN A 92 10.24 -0.57 -9.68
CA ASN A 92 11.18 0.55 -9.56
C ASN A 92 10.67 1.61 -8.58
N LEU A 93 9.41 2.03 -8.71
CA LEU A 93 8.79 2.96 -7.76
C LEU A 93 8.77 2.40 -6.33
N LEU A 94 8.31 1.16 -6.15
CA LEU A 94 8.21 0.50 -4.85
C LEU A 94 9.57 0.39 -4.16
N SER A 95 10.64 0.11 -4.92
CA SER A 95 11.99 -0.03 -4.39
C SER A 95 12.53 1.25 -3.70
N SER A 96 11.99 2.42 -4.04
CA SER A 96 12.29 3.66 -3.33
C SER A 96 11.89 3.60 -1.85
N ALA A 97 10.85 2.82 -1.51
CA ALA A 97 10.44 2.53 -0.13
C ALA A 97 11.40 1.60 0.61
N TRP A 98 12.48 1.13 -0.01
CA TRP A 98 13.57 0.38 0.65
C TRP A 98 14.90 1.13 0.61
N SER A 99 14.94 2.33 0.01
CA SER A 99 16.17 3.12 -0.11
C SER A 99 16.67 3.63 1.24
N GLU A 100 17.98 3.50 1.48
CA GLU A 100 18.68 4.11 2.63
C GLU A 100 18.61 5.66 2.61
N GLN A 101 18.38 6.24 1.42
CA GLN A 101 18.34 7.69 1.18
C GLN A 101 16.96 8.31 1.43
N ARG A 102 15.94 7.49 1.68
CA ARG A 102 14.60 7.98 2.06
C ARG A 102 14.71 8.85 3.32
N GLN A 103 13.94 9.94 3.35
CA GLN A 103 13.95 10.90 4.46
C GLN A 103 13.07 10.45 5.63
N ILE A 104 11.87 9.90 5.37
CA ILE A 104 11.06 9.31 6.43
C ILE A 104 11.78 8.10 7.02
N ARG A 105 11.70 8.00 8.34
CA ARG A 105 12.36 6.97 9.13
C ARG A 105 11.79 5.59 8.84
N SER A 106 12.51 4.53 9.20
CA SER A 106 12.04 3.17 8.96
C SER A 106 10.84 2.83 9.84
N THR A 107 10.81 3.34 11.07
CA THR A 107 9.65 3.23 11.95
C THR A 107 8.44 4.00 11.44
N ASP A 108 8.63 5.22 10.91
CA ASP A 108 7.56 6.00 10.26
C ASP A 108 7.01 5.28 9.02
N TRP A 109 7.91 4.75 8.17
CA TRP A 109 7.53 3.95 7.01
C TRP A 109 6.66 2.74 7.40
N GLN A 110 7.11 1.94 8.37
CA GLN A 110 6.35 0.78 8.82
C GLN A 110 5.02 1.15 9.50
N LEU A 111 4.98 2.27 10.24
CA LEU A 111 3.73 2.81 10.78
C LEU A 111 2.74 3.14 9.66
N ILE A 112 3.18 3.83 8.60
CA ILE A 112 2.32 4.15 7.44
C ILE A 112 1.76 2.88 6.82
N VAL A 113 2.62 1.89 6.59
CA VAL A 113 2.22 0.63 5.96
C VAL A 113 1.20 -0.12 6.81
N LEU A 114 1.52 -0.40 8.07
CA LEU A 114 0.64 -1.18 8.95
C LEU A 114 -0.68 -0.44 9.23
N ARG A 115 -0.63 0.88 9.38
CA ARG A 115 -1.84 1.68 9.58
C ARG A 115 -2.70 1.73 8.31
N THR A 116 -2.08 1.77 7.13
CA THR A 116 -2.78 1.66 5.83
C THR A 116 -3.46 0.30 5.70
N ALA A 117 -2.73 -0.78 5.97
CA ALA A 117 -3.26 -2.15 5.94
C ALA A 117 -4.47 -2.32 6.88
N ALA A 118 -4.38 -1.83 8.12
CA ALA A 118 -5.49 -1.87 9.07
C ALA A 118 -6.67 -1.02 8.60
N THR A 119 -6.42 0.19 8.07
CA THR A 119 -7.47 1.11 7.61
C THR A 119 -8.24 0.58 6.40
N LEU A 120 -7.55 -0.13 5.49
CA LEU A 120 -8.13 -0.67 4.26
C LEU A 120 -8.51 -2.16 4.37
N ASN A 121 -8.45 -2.73 5.57
CA ASN A 121 -8.76 -4.14 5.83
C ASN A 121 -7.94 -5.10 4.93
N ALA A 122 -6.61 -4.94 4.92
CA ALA A 122 -5.68 -5.71 4.10
C ALA A 122 -4.74 -6.58 4.96
N PRO A 123 -5.21 -7.75 5.43
CA PRO A 123 -4.46 -8.62 6.34
C PRO A 123 -3.20 -9.23 5.73
N TYR A 124 -3.17 -9.51 4.42
CA TYR A 124 -1.94 -9.95 3.74
C TYR A 124 -0.85 -8.87 3.80
N GLU A 125 -1.22 -7.60 3.56
CA GLU A 125 -0.26 -6.49 3.62
C GLU A 125 0.35 -6.36 5.02
N TRP A 126 -0.50 -6.50 6.04
CA TRP A 126 -0.08 -6.53 7.42
C TRP A 126 0.90 -7.68 7.67
N ASP A 127 0.57 -8.90 7.25
CA ASP A 127 1.41 -10.08 7.47
C ASP A 127 2.81 -9.96 6.85
N VAL A 128 2.90 -9.42 5.63
CA VAL A 128 4.19 -9.21 4.97
C VAL A 128 5.05 -8.18 5.71
N ASN A 129 4.44 -7.16 6.32
CA ASN A 129 5.16 -6.02 6.89
C ASN A 129 5.34 -6.08 8.41
N GLU A 130 4.52 -6.82 9.15
CA GLU A 130 4.68 -6.97 10.61
C GLU A 130 6.08 -7.49 10.98
N PRO A 131 6.65 -8.54 10.33
CA PRO A 131 8.03 -8.95 10.60
C PRO A 131 9.07 -7.86 10.34
N VAL A 132 8.81 -6.96 9.38
CA VAL A 132 9.67 -5.81 9.09
C VAL A 132 9.56 -4.77 10.22
N ALA A 133 8.35 -4.45 10.68
CA ALA A 133 8.16 -3.56 11.82
C ALA A 133 8.80 -4.11 13.11
N ARG A 134 8.74 -5.43 13.33
CA ARG A 134 9.39 -6.10 14.49
C ARG A 134 10.89 -5.87 14.53
N ILE A 135 11.59 -5.96 13.40
CA ILE A 135 13.04 -5.72 13.38
C ILE A 135 13.41 -4.25 13.65
N PHE A 136 12.46 -3.33 13.45
CA PHE A 136 12.58 -1.91 13.83
C PHE A 136 12.06 -1.61 15.24
N GLY A 137 11.70 -2.62 16.03
CA GLY A 137 11.42 -2.47 17.46
C GLY A 137 9.95 -2.25 17.83
N PHE A 138 8.99 -2.45 16.91
CA PHE A 138 7.57 -2.40 17.26
C PHE A 138 7.20 -3.51 18.25
N THR A 139 6.41 -3.13 19.25
CA THR A 139 5.94 -4.01 20.33
C THR A 139 4.54 -4.58 20.02
N GLU A 140 4.15 -5.66 20.71
CA GLU A 140 2.79 -6.22 20.62
C GLU A 140 1.71 -5.17 20.92
N ASP A 141 1.93 -4.33 21.93
CA ASP A 141 0.98 -3.28 22.32
C ASP A 141 0.81 -2.24 21.20
N GLN A 142 1.92 -1.88 20.51
CA GLN A 142 1.87 -1.00 19.36
C GLN A 142 1.15 -1.66 18.18
N PHE A 143 1.36 -2.95 17.91
CA PHE A 143 0.63 -3.69 16.88
C PHE A 143 -0.87 -3.74 17.17
N ALA A 144 -1.25 -4.04 18.42
CA ALA A 144 -2.64 -4.06 18.85
C ALA A 144 -3.30 -2.68 18.67
N ALA A 145 -2.61 -1.59 19.01
CA ALA A 145 -3.09 -0.23 18.81
C ALA A 145 -3.19 0.15 17.32
N LEU A 146 -2.23 -0.25 16.49
CA LEU A 146 -2.24 0.01 15.05
C LEU A 146 -3.42 -0.66 14.36
N ARG A 147 -3.76 -1.90 14.75
CA ARG A 147 -4.94 -2.63 14.21
C ARG A 147 -6.26 -1.93 14.47
N LYS A 148 -6.35 -1.11 15.52
CA LYS A 148 -7.54 -0.28 15.82
C LYS A 148 -7.57 0.96 14.91
N ALA A 149 -7.77 0.74 13.62
CA ALA A 149 -7.68 1.77 12.58
C ALA A 149 -8.64 2.97 12.77
N HIS A 150 -9.71 2.78 13.56
CA HIS A 150 -10.70 3.82 13.84
C HIS A 150 -10.41 4.64 15.10
N GLU A 151 -9.40 4.27 15.88
CA GLU A 151 -9.04 4.93 17.13
C GLU A 151 -7.73 5.72 16.95
N PRO A 152 -7.57 6.90 17.60
CA PRO A 152 -6.29 7.58 17.66
C PRO A 152 -5.20 6.70 18.28
N LEU A 153 -3.95 6.84 17.80
CA LEU A 153 -2.82 6.16 18.41
C LEU A 153 -2.56 6.72 19.83
N PRO A 154 -2.38 5.85 20.85
CA PRO A 154 -2.26 6.27 22.25
C PRO A 154 -0.89 6.90 22.54
N GLU A 155 -0.89 7.98 23.31
CA GLU A 155 0.31 8.75 23.67
C GLU A 155 1.35 7.95 24.48
N GLY A 156 0.91 6.96 25.25
CA GLY A 156 1.81 6.07 26.00
C GLY A 156 2.58 5.05 25.15
N LEU A 157 2.19 4.85 23.89
CA LEU A 157 2.84 3.89 22.98
C LEU A 157 3.47 4.53 21.74
N PHE A 158 3.07 5.75 21.39
CA PHE A 158 3.52 6.44 20.18
C PHE A 158 3.87 7.90 20.45
N THR A 159 4.98 8.33 19.88
CA THR A 159 5.45 9.73 19.96
C THR A 159 4.44 10.68 19.32
N ALA A 160 4.51 11.97 19.63
CA ALA A 160 3.65 12.97 18.99
C ALA A 160 3.76 12.95 17.46
N ARG A 161 4.98 12.74 16.94
CA ARG A 161 5.27 12.56 15.51
C ARG A 161 4.52 11.36 14.92
N GLN A 162 4.62 10.20 15.56
CA GLN A 162 3.95 8.98 15.11
C GLN A 162 2.43 9.09 15.17
N ARG A 163 1.88 9.77 16.19
CA ARG A 163 0.44 10.01 16.30
C ARG A 163 -0.08 10.93 15.19
N LEU A 164 0.66 11.99 14.85
CA LEU A 164 0.35 12.86 13.71
C LEU A 164 0.39 12.07 12.40
N LEU A 165 1.42 11.25 12.19
CA LEU A 165 1.54 10.38 11.02
C LEU A 165 0.38 9.40 10.92
N GLY A 166 0.04 8.71 12.01
CA GLY A 166 -1.08 7.78 12.07
C GLY A 166 -2.41 8.45 11.73
N ARG A 167 -2.63 9.71 12.17
CA ARG A 167 -3.80 10.51 11.78
C ARG A 167 -3.82 10.80 10.29
N ILE A 168 -2.73 11.34 9.73
CA ILE A 168 -2.60 11.64 8.29
C ILE A 168 -2.93 10.41 7.45
N VAL A 169 -2.31 9.27 7.77
CA VAL A 169 -2.49 8.01 7.03
C VAL A 169 -3.91 7.47 7.12
N THR A 170 -4.50 7.51 8.33
CA THR A 170 -5.89 7.08 8.53
C THR A 170 -6.86 7.97 7.74
N THR A 171 -6.66 9.29 7.78
CA THR A 171 -7.48 10.25 7.04
C THR A 171 -7.36 10.05 5.54
N LEU A 172 -6.15 9.90 4.99
CA LEU A 172 -5.96 9.59 3.56
C LEU A 172 -6.68 8.30 3.14
N GLY A 173 -6.61 7.24 3.94
CA GLY A 173 -7.27 5.97 3.64
C GLY A 173 -8.81 6.04 3.67
N ARG A 174 -9.39 6.92 4.50
CA ARG A 174 -10.84 7.03 4.71
C ARG A 174 -11.50 8.13 3.89
N GLU A 175 -10.82 9.26 3.74
CA GLU A 175 -11.38 10.50 3.19
C GLU A 175 -10.73 10.90 1.86
N ASN A 176 -9.68 10.18 1.43
CA ASN A 176 -8.89 10.41 0.20
C ASN A 176 -8.10 11.74 0.15
N LYS A 177 -8.25 12.62 1.15
CA LYS A 177 -7.47 13.86 1.28
C LYS A 177 -7.22 14.20 2.74
N VAL A 178 -6.22 15.02 3.00
CA VAL A 178 -5.99 15.69 4.29
C VAL A 178 -6.20 17.19 4.12
N GLU A 179 -6.75 17.84 5.13
CA GLU A 179 -7.05 19.27 5.08
C GLU A 179 -5.79 20.14 5.31
N GLU A 180 -5.87 21.40 4.88
CA GLU A 180 -4.76 22.37 4.97
C GLU A 180 -4.17 22.47 6.38
N ASP A 181 -5.02 22.54 7.40
CA ASP A 181 -4.60 22.61 8.81
C ASP A 181 -3.72 21.43 9.23
N THR A 182 -4.02 20.22 8.71
CA THR A 182 -3.22 19.02 8.98
C THR A 182 -1.84 19.13 8.33
N ILE A 183 -1.75 19.73 7.14
CA ILE A 183 -0.47 19.96 6.46
C ILE A 183 0.33 21.06 7.17
N VAL A 184 -0.32 22.13 7.62
CA VAL A 184 0.32 23.18 8.42
C VAL A 184 0.89 22.61 9.72
N GLU A 185 0.20 21.68 10.36
CA GLU A 185 0.71 20.94 11.51
C GLU A 185 1.86 20.00 11.13
N ALA A 186 1.72 19.24 10.04
CA ALA A 186 2.75 18.33 9.54
C ALA A 186 4.07 19.05 9.27
N LYS A 187 4.03 20.26 8.69
CA LYS A 187 5.20 21.09 8.41
C LYS A 187 5.97 21.56 9.65
N LYS A 188 5.40 21.42 10.85
CA LYS A 188 6.10 21.67 12.12
C LYS A 188 6.94 20.47 12.57
N THR A 189 6.70 19.29 11.98
CA THR A 189 7.27 18.00 12.40
C THR A 189 8.09 17.32 11.29
N PHE A 190 7.66 17.49 10.05
CA PHE A 190 8.21 16.86 8.84
C PHE A 190 8.61 17.96 7.85
N SER A 191 9.68 17.73 7.10
CA SER A 191 10.04 18.50 5.91
C SER A 191 9.05 18.28 4.77
N ASP A 192 9.05 19.17 3.77
CA ASP A 192 8.22 19.00 2.57
C ASP A 192 8.55 17.70 1.81
N GLU A 193 9.81 17.26 1.85
CA GLU A 193 10.25 15.99 1.26
C GLU A 193 9.67 14.79 2.03
N GLU A 194 9.77 14.79 3.37
CA GLU A 194 9.14 13.74 4.20
C GLU A 194 7.62 13.69 4.01
N ILE A 195 6.93 14.84 3.95
CA ILE A 195 5.48 14.89 3.69
C ILE A 195 5.16 14.26 2.33
N THR A 196 5.96 14.56 1.32
CA THR A 196 5.81 13.98 -0.02
C THR A 196 6.03 12.46 0.00
N GLU A 197 7.05 11.99 0.72
CA GLU A 197 7.30 10.55 0.90
C GLU A 197 6.18 9.84 1.67
N ILE A 198 5.57 10.49 2.67
CA ILE A 198 4.38 9.97 3.37
C ILE A 198 3.25 9.71 2.37
N PHE A 199 2.99 10.64 1.44
CA PHE A 199 1.99 10.46 0.39
C PHE A 199 2.36 9.34 -0.59
N TYR A 200 3.63 9.25 -1.00
CA TYR A 200 4.09 8.15 -1.85
C TYR A 200 3.86 6.80 -1.18
N VAL A 201 4.31 6.62 0.05
CA VAL A 201 4.15 5.35 0.77
C VAL A 201 2.68 5.04 1.00
N GLN A 202 1.90 5.98 1.51
CA GLN A 202 0.48 5.74 1.77
C GLN A 202 -0.28 5.40 0.48
N GLY A 203 0.02 6.08 -0.64
CA GLY A 203 -0.61 5.82 -1.93
C GLY A 203 -0.21 4.46 -2.53
N ILE A 204 1.08 4.11 -2.49
CA ILE A 204 1.59 2.81 -2.96
C ILE A 204 0.93 1.67 -2.18
N TYR A 205 0.93 1.74 -0.86
CA TYR A 205 0.36 0.68 -0.02
C TYR A 205 -1.18 0.67 -0.07
N SER A 206 -1.83 1.83 -0.29
CA SER A 206 -3.27 1.83 -0.59
C SER A 206 -3.61 1.14 -1.90
N PHE A 207 -2.78 1.32 -2.93
CA PHE A 207 -2.91 0.60 -4.19
C PHE A 207 -2.73 -0.91 -3.97
N LEU A 208 -1.68 -1.31 -3.25
CA LEU A 208 -1.41 -2.72 -2.95
C LEU A 208 -2.56 -3.36 -2.17
N ALA A 209 -2.98 -2.78 -1.05
CA ALA A 209 -4.10 -3.23 -0.25
C ALA A 209 -5.36 -3.48 -1.09
N ARG A 210 -5.73 -2.51 -1.93
CA ARG A 210 -6.90 -2.62 -2.82
C ARG A 210 -6.72 -3.71 -3.87
N PHE A 211 -5.55 -3.79 -4.48
CA PHE A 211 -5.24 -4.80 -5.49
C PHE A 211 -5.34 -6.20 -4.90
N MET A 212 -4.68 -6.44 -3.77
CA MET A 212 -4.60 -7.73 -3.09
C MET A 212 -5.96 -8.21 -2.59
N ASN A 213 -6.75 -7.32 -1.99
CA ASN A 213 -8.11 -7.62 -1.58
C ASN A 213 -8.99 -7.94 -2.79
N SER A 214 -8.87 -7.17 -3.87
CA SER A 214 -9.66 -7.40 -5.10
C SER A 214 -9.28 -8.71 -5.80
N ALA A 215 -8.01 -9.08 -5.76
CA ALA A 215 -7.49 -10.31 -6.35
C ALA A 215 -7.65 -11.55 -5.45
N ARG A 216 -8.15 -11.39 -4.22
CA ARG A 216 -8.30 -12.47 -3.22
C ARG A 216 -7.00 -13.22 -2.97
N ILE A 217 -5.94 -12.46 -2.69
CA ILE A 217 -4.62 -13.03 -2.47
C ILE A 217 -4.62 -14.05 -1.32
N ASP A 218 -3.87 -15.15 -1.47
CA ASP A 218 -3.50 -16.06 -0.39
C ASP A 218 -2.22 -15.59 0.33
N PHE A 219 -2.10 -15.92 1.63
CA PHE A 219 -0.85 -15.72 2.37
C PHE A 219 0.32 -16.45 1.73
N ASP A 220 1.52 -15.91 1.94
CA ASP A 220 2.74 -16.60 1.54
C ASP A 220 2.98 -17.83 2.40
N GLU A 221 3.55 -18.88 1.80
CA GLU A 221 4.12 -19.98 2.56
C GLU A 221 5.19 -19.46 3.54
N PRO A 222 5.37 -20.09 4.72
CA PRO A 222 6.39 -19.69 5.67
C PRO A 222 7.77 -19.63 4.99
N ILE A 223 8.46 -18.51 5.14
CA ILE A 223 9.83 -18.33 4.62
C ILE A 223 10.84 -18.70 5.71
N PRO A 224 11.61 -19.78 5.55
CA PRO A 224 12.62 -20.18 6.54
C PRO A 224 13.66 -19.08 6.77
N GLY A 225 13.92 -18.74 8.03
CA GLY A 225 14.90 -17.72 8.40
C GLY A 225 14.52 -16.30 7.97
N LEU A 226 13.23 -16.01 7.77
CA LEU A 226 12.76 -14.69 7.31
C LEU A 226 13.31 -13.53 8.16
N GLU A 227 13.28 -13.66 9.48
CA GLU A 227 13.75 -12.60 10.37
C GLU A 227 15.24 -12.28 10.15
N ASP A 228 16.10 -13.30 10.09
CA ASP A 228 17.53 -13.12 9.84
C ASP A 228 17.79 -12.48 8.47
N GLN A 229 17.04 -12.89 7.45
CA GLN A 229 17.11 -12.30 6.12
C GLN A 229 16.70 -10.83 6.14
N LEU A 230 15.62 -10.48 6.85
CA LEU A 230 15.16 -9.10 7.01
C LEU A 230 16.17 -8.24 7.77
N ARG A 231 16.75 -8.76 8.87
CA ARG A 231 17.79 -8.07 9.65
C ARG A 231 19.03 -7.81 8.81
N LYS A 232 19.46 -8.80 8.01
CA LYS A 232 20.59 -8.64 7.09
C LYS A 232 20.30 -7.60 6.01
N PHE A 233 19.12 -7.67 5.38
CA PHE A 233 18.72 -6.73 4.33
C PHE A 233 18.64 -5.28 4.86
N ASN A 234 18.13 -5.09 6.08
CA ASN A 234 17.93 -3.79 6.71
C ASN A 234 19.06 -3.38 7.68
N ALA A 235 20.23 -4.04 7.67
CA ALA A 235 21.24 -3.85 8.72
C ALA A 235 21.66 -2.38 8.90
N LYS A 236 21.86 -1.66 7.79
CA LYS A 236 22.25 -0.24 7.82
C LYS A 236 21.09 0.67 8.23
N THR A 237 19.86 0.40 7.79
CA THR A 237 18.69 1.21 8.15
C THR A 237 18.34 1.02 9.63
N ILE A 238 18.51 -0.20 10.18
CA ILE A 238 18.41 -0.45 11.62
C ILE A 238 19.42 0.40 12.40
N GLU A 239 20.67 0.50 11.93
CA GLU A 239 21.67 1.33 12.60
C GLU A 239 21.38 2.83 12.49
N LYS A 240 20.91 3.30 11.32
CA LYS A 240 20.42 4.68 11.13
C LYS A 240 19.28 5.00 12.09
N GLU A 241 18.37 4.06 12.31
CA GLU A 241 17.17 4.27 13.14
C GLU A 241 17.52 4.58 14.61
N LYS A 242 18.61 4.01 15.13
CA LYS A 242 19.08 4.25 16.51
C LYS A 242 19.53 5.69 16.78
N GLN A 243 19.71 6.50 15.72
CA GLN A 243 20.14 7.89 15.83
C GLN A 243 18.98 8.84 16.18
N TYR A 244 17.73 8.38 16.06
CA TYR A 244 16.55 9.15 16.42
C TYR A 244 16.16 8.91 17.88
N VAL A 245 15.65 9.94 18.58
CA VAL A 245 15.50 9.95 20.05
C VAL A 245 14.18 10.58 20.54
N ASP A 246 13.22 10.80 19.64
CA ASP A 246 11.94 11.45 19.95
C ASP A 246 10.90 10.49 20.55
#